data_AF-A0AA42QMY7-F1
#
_entry.id   AF-A0AA42QMY7-F1
#
_cell.length_a   1.000
_cell.length_b   1.000
_cell.length_c   1.000
_cell.angle_alpha   90.00
_cell.angle_beta   90.00
_cell.angle_gamma   90.00
#
_symmetry.space_group_name_H-M   'P 1'
#
loop_
_entity.id
_entity.type
_entity.pdbx_description
1 polymer ?
#
loop_
_entity_poly.entity_id
_entity_poly.type
_entity_poly.pdbx_seq_one_letter_code
_entity_poly.pdbx_strand_id
1 'polypeptide(L)'
;MKIKPFYSLLTIGYLCTSLFLTGCIANKEIGHHSRSLFQKYEAKYEWVTLLEDDVIAFGKLSKALPNEPTDSIVVAGNKYSYLINKGGADFIQLISQLNPQYIRINRELDFYSSGLNSNKFSGTFKFSYAPPHGTLSPEERSLFKKYGVAPCDCSKAEQQDHLFSLEISGTVYPKIENATDLKPLSHPYKVRIMYYDNQSGYTKMSHREKLSAMPLLPLTIAIDIIQLPLKALDITYQP
;
A
#
# COMPACT_ATOMS: atom_id res chain seq x y z
N MET A 1 68.43 -20.53 -57.54
CA MET A 1 67.63 -21.27 -56.54
C MET A 1 66.92 -20.25 -55.65
N LYS A 2 65.60 -20.07 -55.81
CA LYS A 2 64.77 -19.08 -55.09
C LYS A 2 63.97 -19.80 -53.99
N ILE A 3 64.10 -19.35 -52.75
CA ILE A 3 63.28 -19.73 -51.58
C ILE A 3 63.25 -18.49 -50.68
N LYS A 4 62.17 -17.91 -50.14
CA LYS A 4 60.70 -17.98 -50.28
C LYS A 4 60.17 -16.68 -49.61
N PRO A 5 59.22 -15.93 -50.19
CA PRO A 5 58.60 -14.75 -49.58
C PRO A 5 57.41 -15.13 -48.67
N PHE A 6 57.56 -16.20 -47.89
CA PHE A 6 56.42 -16.81 -47.16
C PHE A 6 56.38 -16.45 -45.67
N TYR A 7 57.52 -16.06 -45.08
CA TYR A 7 57.59 -15.74 -43.65
C TYR A 7 57.11 -14.32 -43.30
N SER A 8 57.07 -13.38 -44.25
CA SER A 8 56.64 -11.99 -44.00
C SER A 8 55.12 -11.78 -44.02
N LEU A 9 54.37 -12.66 -44.67
CA LEU A 9 52.90 -12.58 -44.72
C LEU A 9 52.24 -13.24 -43.50
N LEU A 10 52.94 -14.15 -42.83
CA LEU A 10 52.39 -14.91 -41.71
C LEU A 10 52.47 -14.15 -40.38
N THR A 11 53.38 -13.18 -40.24
CA THR A 11 53.51 -12.35 -39.04
C THR A 11 52.54 -11.16 -39.00
N ILE A 12 52.11 -10.64 -40.14
CA ILE A 12 51.13 -9.54 -40.22
C ILE A 12 49.69 -10.03 -39.94
N GLY A 13 49.38 -11.29 -40.29
CA GLY A 13 48.08 -11.89 -40.01
C GLY A 13 47.81 -12.12 -38.51
N TYR A 14 48.86 -12.37 -37.71
CA TYR A 14 48.73 -12.69 -36.29
C TYR A 14 48.57 -11.46 -35.38
N LEU A 15 49.03 -10.27 -35.83
CA LEU A 15 48.82 -9.01 -35.10
C LEU A 15 47.46 -8.38 -35.37
N CYS A 16 46.83 -8.62 -36.53
CA CYS A 16 45.49 -8.10 -36.81
C CYS A 16 44.39 -8.89 -36.10
N THR A 17 44.56 -10.19 -35.83
CA THR A 17 43.52 -11.01 -35.20
C THR A 17 43.38 -10.80 -33.69
N SER A 18 44.42 -10.31 -33.00
CA SER A 18 44.35 -10.04 -31.55
C SER A 18 43.60 -8.76 -31.20
N LEU A 19 43.39 -7.83 -32.14
CA LEU A 19 42.64 -6.58 -31.93
C LEU A 19 41.11 -6.73 -32.09
N PHE A 20 40.63 -7.79 -32.75
CA PHE A 20 39.18 -7.98 -32.98
C PHE A 20 38.51 -8.93 -31.97
N LEU A 21 39.26 -9.57 -31.06
CA LEU A 21 38.74 -10.58 -30.13
C LEU A 21 38.47 -10.08 -28.70
N THR A 22 38.77 -8.81 -28.38
CA THR A 22 38.49 -8.23 -27.04
C THR A 22 37.20 -7.39 -26.98
N GLY A 23 36.46 -7.25 -28.09
CA GLY A 23 35.33 -6.31 -28.19
C GLY A 23 33.94 -6.80 -27.75
N CYS A 24 33.74 -8.10 -27.50
CA CYS A 24 32.37 -8.64 -27.34
C CYS A 24 31.95 -9.00 -25.90
N ILE A 25 32.84 -8.97 -24.91
CA ILE A 25 32.49 -9.32 -23.52
C ILE A 25 32.11 -8.08 -22.69
N ALA A 26 32.61 -6.89 -23.07
CA ALA A 26 32.35 -5.65 -22.34
C ALA A 26 30.87 -5.20 -22.37
N ASN A 27 30.12 -5.50 -23.44
CA ASN A 27 28.77 -4.96 -23.60
C ASN A 27 27.73 -5.58 -22.65
N LYS A 28 27.97 -6.81 -22.17
CA LYS A 28 26.99 -7.53 -21.34
C LYS A 28 27.13 -7.20 -19.85
N GLU A 29 28.35 -7.00 -19.34
CA GLU A 29 28.58 -6.54 -17.96
C GLU A 29 28.40 -5.01 -17.81
N ILE A 30 28.87 -4.21 -18.77
CA ILE A 30 28.67 -2.74 -18.73
C ILE A 30 27.19 -2.38 -18.92
N GLY A 31 26.45 -3.13 -19.73
CA GLY A 31 25.01 -2.96 -19.92
C GLY A 31 24.17 -3.29 -18.69
N HIS A 32 24.65 -4.18 -17.81
CA HIS A 32 23.94 -4.54 -16.57
C HIS A 32 24.19 -3.52 -15.45
N HIS A 33 25.43 -3.02 -15.30
CA HIS A 33 25.75 -1.99 -14.31
C HIS A 33 25.28 -0.59 -14.69
N SER A 34 25.27 -0.22 -15.98
CA SER A 34 24.76 1.10 -16.40
C SER A 34 23.25 1.26 -16.23
N ARG A 35 22.48 0.15 -16.31
CA ARG A 35 21.04 0.17 -16.07
C ARG A 35 20.68 0.54 -14.63
N SER A 36 21.50 0.19 -13.64
CA SER A 36 21.27 0.56 -12.24
C SER A 36 21.68 2.01 -11.91
N LEU A 37 22.55 2.64 -12.71
CA LEU A 37 23.00 4.03 -12.48
C LEU A 37 21.91 5.08 -12.71
N PHE A 38 20.87 4.76 -13.48
CA PHE A 38 19.77 5.67 -13.80
C PHE A 38 18.41 5.19 -13.28
N GLN A 39 18.45 4.29 -12.30
CA GLN A 39 17.29 3.85 -11.56
C GLN A 39 17.32 4.54 -10.19
N LYS A 40 16.19 5.12 -9.80
CA LYS A 40 15.98 5.57 -8.42
C LYS A 40 15.07 4.57 -7.73
N TYR A 41 15.30 4.34 -6.46
CA TYR A 41 14.34 3.64 -5.63
C TYR A 41 13.25 4.64 -5.24
N GLU A 42 12.01 4.36 -5.62
CA GLU A 42 10.85 5.12 -5.16
C GLU A 42 10.00 4.23 -4.27
N ALA A 43 9.61 4.79 -3.13
CA ALA A 43 8.66 4.19 -2.23
C ALA A 43 7.37 5.03 -2.25
N LYS A 44 6.28 4.43 -2.70
CA LYS A 44 4.95 5.01 -2.67
C LYS A 44 4.19 4.36 -1.52
N TYR A 45 3.75 5.20 -0.58
CA TYR A 45 2.95 4.81 0.58
C TYR A 45 1.62 5.56 0.51
N GLU A 46 0.55 4.87 0.14
CA GLU A 46 -0.76 5.49 0.01
C GLU A 46 -1.86 4.58 0.55
N TRP A 47 -2.79 5.19 1.27
CA TRP A 47 -4.03 4.53 1.66
C TRP A 47 -5.04 4.66 0.52
N VAL A 48 -5.47 3.52 -0.02
CA VAL A 48 -6.46 3.45 -1.10
C VAL A 48 -7.78 2.98 -0.50
N THR A 49 -8.85 3.78 -0.61
CA THR A 49 -10.19 3.35 -0.24
C THR A 49 -10.72 2.35 -1.28
N LEU A 50 -10.94 1.10 -0.87
CA LEU A 50 -11.48 0.05 -1.73
C LEU A 50 -13.00 0.14 -1.86
N LEU A 51 -13.69 0.46 -0.75
CA LEU A 51 -15.13 0.70 -0.74
C LEU A 51 -15.55 1.58 0.43
N GLU A 52 -16.72 2.21 0.25
CA GLU A 52 -17.43 2.98 1.26
C GLU A 52 -18.91 2.61 1.25
N ASP A 53 -19.48 2.42 2.43
CA ASP A 53 -20.90 2.08 2.60
C ASP A 53 -21.47 2.72 3.87
N ASP A 54 -22.79 2.75 3.96
CA ASP A 54 -23.51 3.08 5.18
C ASP A 54 -24.15 1.79 5.72
N VAL A 55 -23.73 1.36 6.90
CA VAL A 55 -24.30 0.22 7.62
C VAL A 55 -25.62 0.61 8.25
N ILE A 56 -26.66 -0.20 8.02
CA ILE A 56 -28.04 0.11 8.37
C ILE A 56 -28.69 -0.88 9.35
N ALA A 57 -28.17 -2.09 9.48
CA ALA A 57 -28.73 -3.09 10.39
C ALA A 57 -27.71 -4.16 10.83
N PHE A 58 -27.96 -4.76 11.99
CA PHE A 58 -27.28 -5.98 12.46
C PHE A 58 -28.25 -7.16 12.42
N GLY A 59 -27.73 -8.33 12.11
CA GLY A 59 -28.49 -9.57 12.04
C GLY A 59 -27.64 -10.77 12.46
N LYS A 60 -28.33 -11.88 12.71
CA LYS A 60 -27.72 -13.20 12.92
C LYS A 60 -27.96 -14.05 11.69
N LEU A 61 -27.00 -14.91 11.36
CA LEU A 61 -27.20 -15.91 10.33
C LEU A 61 -28.35 -16.86 10.71
N SER A 62 -29.33 -16.98 9.82
CA SER A 62 -30.44 -17.94 9.96
C SER A 62 -30.00 -19.37 9.64
N LYS A 63 -28.93 -19.52 8.86
CA LYS A 63 -28.30 -20.80 8.51
C LYS A 63 -26.78 -20.66 8.68
N ALA A 64 -26.15 -21.65 9.31
CA ALA A 64 -24.71 -21.69 9.44
C ALA A 64 -24.06 -21.75 8.04
N LEU A 65 -22.99 -20.96 7.84
CA LEU A 65 -22.18 -21.03 6.63
C LEU A 65 -21.06 -22.06 6.83
N PRO A 66 -20.70 -22.84 5.79
CA PRO A 66 -19.56 -23.75 5.87
C PRO A 66 -18.28 -22.98 6.19
N ASN A 67 -17.49 -23.47 7.14
CA ASN A 67 -16.21 -22.89 7.58
C ASN A 67 -16.29 -21.53 8.29
N GLU A 68 -17.48 -21.08 8.68
CA GLU A 68 -17.65 -19.85 9.47
C GLU A 68 -18.08 -20.18 10.91
N PRO A 69 -17.60 -19.43 11.92
CA PRO A 69 -18.01 -19.62 13.30
C PRO A 69 -19.52 -19.41 13.51
N THR A 70 -20.12 -20.19 14.42
CA THR A 70 -21.55 -20.13 14.74
C THR A 70 -21.99 -18.82 15.40
N ASP A 71 -21.04 -18.05 15.94
CA ASP A 71 -21.23 -16.72 16.53
C ASP A 71 -20.98 -15.58 15.54
N SER A 72 -20.88 -15.87 14.24
CA SER A 72 -20.72 -14.84 13.22
C SER A 72 -21.94 -13.90 13.15
N ILE A 73 -21.67 -12.61 12.98
CA ILE A 73 -22.69 -11.57 12.86
C ILE A 73 -22.79 -11.14 11.40
N VAL A 74 -24.02 -10.92 10.93
CA VAL A 74 -24.27 -10.26 9.65
C VAL A 74 -24.51 -8.78 9.90
N VAL A 75 -23.83 -7.94 9.14
CA VAL A 75 -24.03 -6.50 9.10
C VAL A 75 -24.55 -6.16 7.71
N ALA A 76 -25.72 -5.54 7.63
CA ALA A 76 -26.29 -5.11 6.37
C ALA A 76 -25.94 -3.64 6.11
N GLY A 77 -25.37 -3.36 4.94
CA GLY A 77 -25.12 -2.02 4.43
C GLY A 77 -26.03 -1.68 3.25
N ASN A 78 -25.97 -0.42 2.83
CA ASN A 78 -26.73 0.07 1.68
C ASN A 78 -26.24 -0.53 0.36
N LYS A 79 -24.94 -0.83 0.22
CA LYS A 79 -24.30 -1.35 -0.99
C LYS A 79 -23.79 -2.78 -0.84
N TYR A 80 -23.33 -3.17 0.34
CA TYR A 80 -22.71 -4.45 0.62
C TYR A 80 -23.25 -5.06 1.91
N SER A 81 -22.88 -6.32 2.14
CA SER A 81 -23.12 -7.01 3.41
C SER A 81 -21.81 -7.49 3.99
N TYR A 82 -21.70 -7.55 5.30
CA TYR A 82 -20.46 -7.92 5.98
C TYR A 82 -20.73 -9.05 6.94
N LEU A 83 -19.92 -10.09 6.86
CA LEU A 83 -19.93 -11.19 7.82
C LEU A 83 -18.74 -10.99 8.77
N ILE A 84 -19.01 -10.68 10.04
CA ILE A 84 -17.98 -10.60 11.07
C ILE A 84 -17.80 -12.00 11.64
N ASN A 85 -16.64 -12.61 11.40
CA ASN A 85 -16.31 -13.97 11.83
C ASN A 85 -15.23 -14.04 12.92
N LYS A 86 -14.56 -12.91 13.23
CA LYS A 86 -13.73 -12.75 14.43
C LYS A 86 -14.22 -11.55 15.22
N GLY A 87 -14.38 -11.71 16.54
CA GLY A 87 -14.84 -10.66 17.45
C GLY A 87 -16.36 -10.44 17.47
N GLY A 88 -17.13 -11.26 16.73
CA GLY A 88 -18.59 -11.19 16.70
C GLY A 88 -19.23 -11.48 18.07
N ALA A 89 -18.94 -12.63 18.68
CA ALA A 89 -19.46 -12.93 20.02
C ALA A 89 -19.12 -11.84 21.04
N ASP A 90 -17.88 -11.37 21.07
CA ASP A 90 -17.44 -10.33 22.00
C ASP A 90 -18.17 -9.01 21.75
N PHE A 91 -18.41 -8.65 20.49
CA PHE A 91 -19.21 -7.47 20.11
C PHE A 91 -20.65 -7.58 20.61
N ILE A 92 -21.33 -8.71 20.36
CA ILE A 92 -22.71 -8.91 20.86
C ILE A 92 -22.72 -8.88 22.38
N GLN A 93 -21.77 -9.56 23.04
CA GLN A 93 -21.67 -9.59 24.49
C GLN A 93 -21.49 -8.18 25.07
N LEU A 94 -20.64 -7.35 24.46
CA LEU A 94 -20.38 -6.00 24.92
C LEU A 94 -21.60 -5.09 24.70
N ILE A 95 -22.11 -5.03 23.47
CA ILE A 95 -23.18 -4.09 23.09
C ILE A 95 -24.53 -4.48 23.70
N SER A 96 -24.77 -5.75 24.01
CA SER A 96 -26.00 -6.19 24.70
C SER A 96 -26.04 -5.84 26.19
N GLN A 97 -24.90 -5.61 26.83
CA GLN A 97 -24.80 -5.30 28.25
C GLN A 97 -24.59 -3.81 28.54
N LEU A 98 -24.10 -3.05 27.56
CA LEU A 98 -24.02 -1.60 27.64
C LEU A 98 -25.35 -0.96 27.28
N ASN A 99 -25.66 0.19 27.89
CA ASN A 99 -26.83 0.96 27.49
C ASN A 99 -26.54 1.71 26.17
N PRO A 100 -27.30 1.46 25.09
CA PRO A 100 -27.03 2.07 23.78
C PRO A 100 -27.15 3.60 23.78
N GLN A 101 -27.88 4.21 24.71
CA GLN A 101 -28.02 5.66 24.82
C GLN A 101 -26.70 6.37 25.18
N TYR A 102 -25.78 5.65 25.82
CA TYR A 102 -24.50 6.19 26.28
C TYR A 102 -23.33 5.81 25.37
N ILE A 103 -23.59 5.02 24.33
CA ILE A 103 -22.59 4.66 23.30
C ILE A 103 -22.44 5.82 22.32
N ARG A 104 -21.20 6.22 22.08
CA ARG A 104 -20.81 7.31 21.20
C ARG A 104 -19.81 6.81 20.16
N ILE A 105 -20.23 6.86 18.90
CA ILE A 105 -19.39 6.50 17.75
C ILE A 105 -19.02 7.80 17.05
N ASN A 106 -17.87 8.37 17.43
CA ASN A 106 -17.48 9.73 17.03
C ASN A 106 -16.67 9.78 15.73
N ARG A 107 -16.43 8.64 15.08
CA ARG A 107 -15.60 8.54 13.87
C ARG A 107 -16.18 7.52 12.90
N GLU A 108 -15.80 7.69 11.64
CA GLU A 108 -16.01 6.71 10.59
C GLU A 108 -15.31 5.40 10.96
N LEU A 109 -15.94 4.29 10.60
CA LEU A 109 -15.44 2.96 10.91
C LEU A 109 -14.53 2.50 9.78
N ASP A 110 -13.24 2.75 9.97
CA ASP A 110 -12.20 2.39 9.01
C ASP A 110 -11.65 1.00 9.31
N PHE A 111 -11.71 0.12 8.31
CA PHE A 111 -11.16 -1.23 8.33
C PHE A 111 -10.14 -1.41 7.22
N TYR A 112 -9.34 -2.45 7.32
CA TYR A 112 -8.20 -2.69 6.46
C TYR A 112 -8.35 -4.01 5.71
N SER A 113 -8.04 -3.98 4.42
CA SER A 113 -7.95 -5.17 3.59
C SER A 113 -6.50 -5.64 3.49
N SER A 114 -6.32 -6.97 3.44
CA SER A 114 -5.00 -7.58 3.21
C SER A 114 -4.52 -7.47 1.75
N GLY A 115 -5.38 -7.04 0.82
CA GLY A 115 -5.03 -6.91 -0.60
C GLY A 115 -6.08 -6.16 -1.42
N LEU A 116 -5.67 -5.57 -2.54
CA LEU A 116 -6.56 -4.81 -3.45
C LEU A 116 -7.81 -5.58 -3.90
N ASN A 117 -7.68 -6.89 -4.13
CA ASN A 117 -8.78 -7.75 -4.60
C ASN A 117 -9.31 -8.70 -3.50
N SER A 118 -8.94 -8.47 -2.24
CA SER A 118 -9.42 -9.27 -1.12
C SER A 118 -10.82 -8.81 -0.71
N ASN A 119 -11.70 -9.77 -0.47
CA ASN A 119 -12.99 -9.52 0.18
C ASN A 119 -12.90 -9.64 1.70
N LYS A 120 -11.73 -9.88 2.26
CA LYS A 120 -11.52 -9.96 3.71
C LYS A 120 -11.07 -8.62 4.26
N PHE A 121 -11.60 -8.26 5.42
CA PHE A 121 -11.22 -7.07 6.15
C PHE A 121 -10.93 -7.39 7.62
N SER A 122 -10.12 -6.55 8.24
CA SER A 122 -9.83 -6.57 9.67
C SER A 122 -9.62 -5.16 10.19
N GLY A 123 -9.80 -4.96 11.48
CA GLY A 123 -9.51 -3.68 12.11
C GLY A 123 -10.03 -3.65 13.53
N THR A 124 -10.18 -2.45 14.05
CA THR A 124 -10.58 -2.25 15.43
C THR A 124 -11.81 -1.38 15.50
N PHE A 125 -12.91 -1.93 16.02
CA PHE A 125 -14.11 -1.19 16.33
C PHE A 125 -13.90 -0.44 17.66
N LYS A 126 -13.89 0.89 17.61
CA LYS A 126 -13.68 1.75 18.78
C LYS A 126 -14.88 2.66 18.99
N PHE A 127 -15.32 2.78 20.23
CA PHE A 127 -16.40 3.69 20.61
C PHE A 127 -16.20 4.19 22.03
N SER A 128 -16.70 5.39 22.31
CA SER A 128 -16.74 5.94 23.67
C SER A 128 -18.03 5.54 24.36
N TYR A 129 -17.97 5.39 25.68
CA TYR A 129 -19.12 5.18 26.54
C TYR A 129 -19.16 6.24 27.63
N ALA A 130 -20.26 6.99 27.69
CA ALA A 130 -20.44 8.13 28.58
C ALA A 130 -21.67 7.92 29.51
N PRO A 131 -21.49 7.21 30.65
CA PRO A 131 -22.58 6.95 31.58
C PRO A 131 -23.12 8.25 32.21
N PRO A 132 -24.36 8.27 32.69
CA PRO A 132 -25.08 9.49 33.09
C PRO A 132 -24.43 10.23 34.28
N HIS A 133 -23.65 9.53 35.10
CA HIS A 133 -22.90 10.09 36.24
C HIS A 133 -21.38 10.04 36.03
N GLY A 134 -20.92 9.80 34.81
CA GLY A 134 -19.49 9.69 34.48
C GLY A 134 -18.78 8.47 35.10
N THR A 135 -19.49 7.64 35.86
CA THR A 135 -18.92 6.48 36.56
C THR A 135 -19.55 5.19 36.06
N LEU A 136 -18.73 4.18 35.77
CA LEU A 136 -19.17 2.84 35.37
C LEU A 136 -19.76 2.05 36.55
N SER A 137 -20.87 1.36 36.30
CA SER A 137 -21.43 0.34 37.20
C SER A 137 -20.45 -0.81 37.44
N PRO A 138 -20.64 -1.65 38.48
CA PRO A 138 -19.82 -2.84 38.69
C PRO A 138 -19.71 -3.76 37.48
N GLU A 139 -20.81 -3.96 36.77
CA GLU A 139 -20.90 -4.78 35.55
C GLU A 139 -20.14 -4.10 34.40
N GLU A 140 -20.37 -2.81 34.19
CA GLU A 140 -19.71 -2.02 33.16
C GLU A 140 -18.20 -1.91 33.39
N ARG A 141 -17.73 -1.83 34.65
CA ARG A 141 -16.31 -1.88 34.98
C ARG A 141 -15.67 -3.22 34.62
N SER A 142 -16.39 -4.33 34.79
CA SER A 142 -15.92 -5.66 34.38
C SER A 142 -15.75 -5.72 32.86
N LEU A 143 -16.72 -5.20 32.12
CA LEU A 143 -16.64 -5.07 30.67
C LEU A 143 -15.47 -4.16 30.25
N PHE A 144 -15.30 -3.02 30.91
CA PHE A 144 -14.19 -2.10 30.63
C PHE A 144 -12.83 -2.72 30.96
N LYS A 145 -12.72 -3.56 31.98
CA LYS A 145 -11.49 -4.31 32.25
C LYS A 145 -11.16 -5.31 31.13
N LYS A 146 -12.18 -5.88 30.49
CA LYS A 146 -12.00 -6.87 29.41
C LYS A 146 -11.74 -6.22 28.05
N TYR A 147 -12.45 -5.13 27.72
CA TYR A 147 -12.51 -4.55 26.37
C TYR A 147 -12.15 -3.06 26.32
N GLY A 148 -11.90 -2.45 27.46
CA GLY A 148 -11.57 -1.03 27.57
C GLY A 148 -10.11 -0.76 27.23
N VAL A 149 -9.86 0.47 26.80
CA VAL A 149 -8.52 1.02 26.59
C VAL A 149 -8.19 1.90 27.78
N ALA A 150 -7.12 1.57 28.49
CA ALA A 150 -6.64 2.39 29.59
C ALA A 150 -6.25 3.79 29.07
N PRO A 151 -6.66 4.88 29.75
CA PRO A 151 -6.23 6.22 29.36
C PRO A 151 -4.71 6.32 29.45
N CYS A 152 -4.09 6.93 28.44
CA CYS A 152 -2.63 7.10 28.37
C CYS A 152 -2.11 8.09 29.45
N ASP A 153 -2.98 8.93 30.00
CA ASP A 153 -2.68 9.90 31.06
C ASP A 153 -3.57 9.66 32.29
N CYS A 154 -2.97 9.20 33.39
CA CYS A 154 -3.66 8.97 34.66
C CYS A 154 -4.18 10.26 35.32
N SER A 155 -3.74 11.44 34.86
CA SER A 155 -4.10 12.75 35.42
C SER A 155 -5.43 13.31 34.92
N LYS A 156 -6.04 12.69 33.89
CA LYS A 156 -7.31 13.13 33.25
C LYS A 156 -8.44 12.10 33.36
N ALA A 157 -8.28 11.13 34.27
CA ALA A 157 -9.14 9.94 34.34
C ALA A 157 -10.60 10.23 34.72
N GLU A 158 -10.92 11.37 35.33
CA GLU A 158 -12.24 11.64 35.91
C GLU A 158 -13.27 12.21 34.93
N GLN A 159 -12.88 12.59 33.71
CA GLN A 159 -13.77 13.27 32.74
C GLN A 159 -13.68 12.74 31.31
N GLN A 160 -12.99 11.62 31.10
CA GLN A 160 -12.79 11.07 29.76
C GLN A 160 -13.79 9.95 29.52
N ASP A 161 -14.59 10.05 28.46
CA ASP A 161 -15.47 8.97 28.02
C ASP A 161 -14.69 7.64 28.00
N HIS A 162 -15.31 6.57 28.50
CA HIS A 162 -14.68 5.26 28.59
C HIS A 162 -14.51 4.68 27.18
N LEU A 163 -13.27 4.59 26.70
CA LEU A 163 -12.97 4.09 25.37
C LEU A 163 -12.96 2.56 25.35
N PHE A 164 -13.83 1.97 24.55
CA PHE A 164 -13.85 0.54 24.26
C PHE A 164 -13.21 0.26 22.91
N SER A 165 -12.56 -0.90 22.78
CA SER A 165 -11.83 -1.30 21.59
C SER A 165 -11.94 -2.80 21.37
N LEU A 166 -12.52 -3.20 20.25
CA LEU A 166 -12.69 -4.61 19.86
C LEU A 166 -11.98 -4.87 18.54
N GLU A 167 -11.14 -5.91 18.49
CA GLU A 167 -10.64 -6.43 17.23
C GLU A 167 -11.76 -7.16 16.49
N ILE A 168 -12.01 -6.76 15.25
CA ILE A 168 -12.98 -7.44 14.39
C ILE A 168 -12.34 -7.82 13.07
N SER A 169 -12.79 -8.93 12.51
CA SER A 169 -12.43 -9.34 11.16
C SER A 169 -13.62 -10.02 10.51
N GLY A 170 -13.65 -9.95 9.18
CA GLY A 170 -14.78 -10.44 8.43
C GLY A 170 -14.57 -10.47 6.94
N THR A 171 -15.66 -10.79 6.26
CA THR A 171 -15.73 -10.95 4.81
C THR A 171 -16.85 -10.09 4.25
N VAL A 172 -16.57 -9.40 3.13
CA VAL A 172 -17.52 -8.60 2.37
C VAL A 172 -18.27 -9.50 1.39
N TYR A 173 -19.58 -9.33 1.35
CA TYR A 173 -20.53 -10.00 0.46
C TYR A 173 -21.36 -8.96 -0.30
N PRO A 174 -21.99 -9.37 -1.42
CA PRO A 174 -23.01 -8.56 -2.07
C PRO A 174 -24.14 -8.15 -1.10
N LYS A 175 -24.87 -7.09 -1.46
CA LYS A 175 -26.05 -6.63 -0.73
C LYS A 175 -27.06 -7.75 -0.53
N ILE A 176 -27.57 -7.90 0.70
CA ILE A 176 -28.69 -8.80 1.01
C ILE A 176 -30.00 -8.12 0.62
N GLU A 177 -30.84 -8.82 -0.13
CA GLU A 177 -32.14 -8.31 -0.58
C GLU A 177 -33.11 -8.06 0.60
N ASN A 178 -33.11 -8.95 1.58
CA ASN A 178 -33.98 -8.89 2.76
C ASN A 178 -33.43 -8.01 3.89
N ALA A 179 -32.53 -7.06 3.57
CA ALA A 179 -31.96 -6.16 4.59
C ALA A 179 -33.03 -5.30 5.28
N THR A 180 -34.14 -5.01 4.59
CA THR A 180 -35.30 -4.28 5.13
C THR A 180 -36.03 -5.01 6.24
N ASP A 181 -35.88 -6.33 6.32
CA ASP A 181 -36.56 -7.17 7.31
C ASP A 181 -35.78 -7.22 8.65
N LEU A 182 -34.55 -6.71 8.64
CA LEU A 182 -33.71 -6.61 9.84
C LEU A 182 -34.09 -5.39 10.68
N LYS A 183 -33.85 -5.49 11.98
CA LYS A 183 -34.04 -4.34 12.88
C LYS A 183 -33.06 -3.23 12.48
N PRO A 184 -33.55 -2.05 12.10
CA PRO A 184 -32.68 -0.96 11.67
C PRO A 184 -31.91 -0.39 12.86
N LEU A 185 -30.74 0.16 12.56
CA LEU A 185 -29.99 1.00 13.50
C LEU A 185 -30.70 2.34 13.70
N SER A 186 -30.40 3.00 14.82
CA SER A 186 -30.94 4.33 15.10
C SER A 186 -30.56 5.34 14.01
N HIS A 187 -29.34 5.23 13.50
CA HIS A 187 -28.84 5.96 12.34
C HIS A 187 -27.86 5.08 11.56
N PRO A 188 -27.69 5.31 10.24
CA PRO A 188 -26.67 4.62 9.47
C PRO A 188 -25.26 5.01 9.91
N TYR A 189 -24.32 4.05 9.91
CA TYR A 189 -22.92 4.30 10.22
C TYR A 189 -22.03 4.14 8.99
N LYS A 190 -21.21 5.16 8.72
CA LYS A 190 -20.24 5.14 7.62
C LYS A 190 -19.11 4.15 7.91
N VAL A 191 -18.90 3.22 6.98
CA VAL A 191 -17.80 2.27 6.99
C VAL A 191 -16.93 2.47 5.75
N ARG A 192 -15.61 2.34 5.93
CA ARG A 192 -14.65 2.28 4.81
C ARG A 192 -13.75 1.08 4.97
N ILE A 193 -13.43 0.45 3.84
CA ILE A 193 -12.37 -0.57 3.78
C ILE A 193 -11.25 -0.01 2.95
N MET A 194 -10.06 0.05 3.55
CA MET A 194 -8.88 0.69 3.00
C MET A 194 -7.77 -0.34 2.80
N TYR A 195 -6.95 -0.14 1.78
CA TYR A 195 -5.75 -0.93 1.52
C TYR A 195 -4.53 -0.03 1.63
N TYR A 196 -3.50 -0.53 2.32
CA TYR A 196 -2.21 0.16 2.38
C TYR A 196 -1.37 -0.28 1.19
N ASP A 197 -1.31 0.58 0.17
CA ASP A 197 -0.49 0.35 -1.02
C ASP A 197 0.96 0.76 -0.73
N ASN A 198 1.82 -0.25 -0.58
CA ASN A 198 3.26 -0.07 -0.43
C ASN A 198 3.95 -0.57 -1.70
N GLN A 199 3.97 0.28 -2.72
CA GLN A 199 4.74 0.01 -3.93
C GLN A 199 6.12 0.60 -3.75
N SER A 200 7.10 -0.26 -3.55
CA SER A 200 8.49 0.14 -3.45
C SER A 200 9.31 -0.60 -4.50
N GLY A 201 10.07 0.15 -5.31
CA GLY A 201 10.76 -0.43 -6.44
C GLY A 201 11.68 0.55 -7.16
N TYR A 202 12.54 -0.01 -8.01
CA TYR A 202 13.43 0.77 -8.84
C TYR A 202 12.68 1.30 -10.06
N THR A 203 12.49 2.62 -10.13
CA THR A 203 11.87 3.31 -11.26
C THR A 203 12.93 4.04 -12.08
N LYS A 204 12.65 4.28 -13.37
CA LYS A 204 13.58 5.02 -14.24
C LYS A 204 13.58 6.50 -13.83
N MET A 205 14.76 7.06 -13.58
CA MET A 205 14.90 8.50 -13.37
C MET A 205 14.40 9.28 -14.59
N SER A 206 13.73 10.41 -14.37
CA SER A 206 13.34 11.33 -15.44
C SER A 206 14.58 11.99 -16.09
N HIS A 207 14.42 12.58 -17.27
CA HIS A 207 15.53 13.23 -18.00
C HIS A 207 16.21 14.33 -17.16
N ARG A 208 15.42 15.11 -16.41
CA ARG A 208 15.91 16.17 -15.53
C ARG A 208 16.71 15.61 -14.36
N GLU A 209 16.23 14.52 -13.75
CA GLU A 209 16.91 13.86 -12.62
C GLU A 209 18.22 13.18 -13.03
N LYS A 210 18.23 12.55 -14.22
CA LYS A 210 19.47 12.02 -14.81
C LYS A 210 20.52 13.11 -14.99
N LEU A 211 20.11 14.27 -15.50
CA LEU A 211 21.01 15.39 -15.74
C LEU A 211 21.57 15.96 -14.44
N SER A 212 20.78 15.99 -13.36
CA SER A 212 21.25 16.42 -12.03
C SER A 212 22.11 15.38 -11.30
N ALA A 213 21.97 14.09 -11.63
CA ALA A 213 22.73 12.99 -11.03
C ALA A 213 24.02 12.67 -11.79
N MET A 214 24.23 13.26 -12.98
CA MET A 214 25.49 13.12 -13.69
C MET A 214 26.60 13.80 -12.87
N PRO A 215 27.63 13.06 -12.40
CA PRO A 215 28.80 13.71 -11.86
C PRO A 215 29.37 14.61 -12.95
N LEU A 216 29.67 15.87 -12.62
CA LEU A 216 30.36 16.80 -13.51
C LEU A 216 31.75 16.22 -13.81
N LEU A 217 31.81 15.30 -14.77
CA LEU A 217 33.04 14.74 -15.30
C LEU A 217 33.83 15.90 -15.89
N PRO A 218 35.09 16.13 -15.48
CA PRO A 218 35.94 17.06 -16.19
C PRO A 218 36.10 16.50 -17.61
N LEU A 219 35.53 17.20 -18.59
CA LEU A 219 35.79 16.96 -20.00
C LEU A 219 37.23 17.37 -20.29
N THR A 220 38.20 16.50 -20.00
CA THR A 220 39.55 16.60 -20.58
C THR A 220 39.48 16.10 -22.02
N ILE A 221 39.03 16.98 -22.91
CA ILE A 221 39.06 16.75 -24.35
C ILE A 221 40.48 17.11 -24.82
N ALA A 222 41.34 16.11 -25.03
CA ALA A 222 42.52 16.31 -25.88
C ALA A 222 42.04 16.33 -27.34
N ILE A 223 41.86 17.53 -27.90
CA ILE A 223 41.55 17.71 -29.32
C ILE A 223 42.88 17.83 -30.05
N ASP A 224 43.27 16.78 -30.77
CA ASP A 224 44.31 16.91 -31.81
C ASP A 224 43.74 17.80 -32.93
N ILE A 225 44.47 18.86 -33.27
CA ILE A 225 44.05 19.88 -34.23
C ILE A 225 44.03 19.25 -35.64
N ILE A 226 42.89 18.69 -36.04
CA ILE A 226 42.62 18.44 -37.47
C ILE A 226 42.08 19.76 -38.02
N GLN A 227 42.96 20.55 -38.65
CA GLN A 227 42.53 21.67 -39.49
C GLN A 227 41.70 21.14 -40.65
N LEU A 228 40.37 21.21 -40.54
CA LEU A 228 39.46 21.02 -41.65
C LEU A 228 39.57 22.26 -42.57
N PRO A 229 39.82 22.09 -43.88
CA PRO A 229 39.82 23.21 -44.80
C PRO A 229 38.38 23.71 -44.98
N LEU A 230 38.07 24.84 -44.34
CA LEU A 230 36.85 25.61 -44.54
C LEU A 230 36.86 26.23 -45.95
N LYS A 231 36.47 25.45 -46.96
CA LYS A 231 36.06 25.93 -48.29
C LYS A 231 34.92 25.08 -48.82
N ALA A 232 33.75 25.29 -48.25
CA ALA A 232 32.44 25.10 -48.88
C ALA A 232 31.40 25.22 -47.75
N LEU A 233 30.90 26.43 -47.54
CA LEU A 233 29.58 26.75 -47.00
C LEU A 233 29.47 28.27 -47.10
N ASP A 234 29.37 28.72 -48.34
CA ASP A 234 28.83 30.03 -48.64
C ASP A 234 27.34 29.94 -48.31
N ILE A 235 26.96 30.38 -47.11
CA ILE A 235 25.57 30.61 -46.76
C ILE A 235 25.46 32.08 -46.34
N THR A 236 25.38 32.95 -47.32
CA THR A 236 24.74 34.25 -47.13
C THR A 236 23.24 34.03 -47.08
N TYR A 237 22.64 34.19 -45.90
CA TYR A 237 21.19 34.34 -45.79
C TYR A 237 20.83 35.82 -45.93
N GLN A 238 20.50 36.23 -47.16
CA GLN A 238 19.67 37.39 -47.48
C GLN A 238 19.41 37.43 -49.00
N PRO A 239 18.18 37.81 -49.39
CA PRO A 239 16.95 37.03 -49.37
C PRO A 239 16.75 36.13 -50.61
#